data_AF-A0A3B8R7K9-F1
#
_entry.id   AF-A0A3B8R7K9-F1
#
_cell.length_a   1.000
_cell.length_b   1.000
_cell.length_c   1.000
_cell.angle_alpha   90.00
_cell.angle_beta   90.00
_cell.angle_gamma   90.00
#
_symmetry.space_group_name_H-M   'P 1'
#
loop_
_entity.id
_entity.type
_entity.pdbx_description
1 polymer ?
#
loop_
_entity_poly.entity_id
_entity_poly.type
_entity_poly.pdbx_seq_one_letter_code
_entity_poly.pdbx_strand_id
1 'polypeptide(L)'
;MHVEKPEHQTVRQLAARFVAALPSQLHRIKAFQDNYLWILQDPASSRCWVVDPGDAAVIVEAAEAKALEIDGILLTHHHPDHQGGVDALIAWAAGQGRRLKIYGPQDARIHHDAVAAGEGDRL
;
A
#
# COMPACT_ATOMS: atom_id res chain seq x y z
N MET A 1 2.20 27.72 -20.64
CA MET A 1 2.28 27.45 -19.18
C MET A 1 1.26 26.37 -18.88
N HIS A 2 1.68 25.11 -18.87
CA HIS A 2 0.84 24.01 -18.41
C HIS A 2 0.96 24.01 -16.89
N VAL A 3 -0.11 24.39 -16.19
CA VAL A 3 -0.18 24.27 -14.74
C VAL A 3 -0.44 22.79 -14.46
N GLU A 4 0.57 22.08 -13.96
CA GLU A 4 0.41 20.71 -13.45
C GLU A 4 -0.61 20.73 -12.33
N LYS A 5 -1.58 19.81 -12.39
CA LYS A 5 -2.68 19.73 -11.44
C LYS A 5 -2.17 19.22 -10.07
N PRO A 6 -2.63 19.79 -8.94
CA PRO A 6 -2.08 19.50 -7.61
C PRO A 6 -2.27 18.05 -7.14
N GLU A 7 -3.27 17.34 -7.67
CA GLU A 7 -3.60 15.95 -7.28
C GLU A 7 -2.49 14.91 -7.49
N HIS A 8 -1.41 15.24 -8.20
CA HIS A 8 -0.31 14.33 -8.49
C HIS A 8 0.92 14.45 -7.55
N GLN A 9 0.93 15.39 -6.59
CA GLN A 9 2.14 15.66 -5.78
C GLN A 9 2.21 14.90 -4.44
N THR A 10 1.08 14.56 -3.81
CA THR A 10 1.06 13.88 -2.49
C THR A 10 1.54 12.44 -2.53
N VAL A 11 1.00 11.65 -3.47
CA VAL A 11 1.44 10.26 -3.69
C VAL A 11 2.90 10.24 -4.13
N ARG A 12 3.35 11.25 -4.89
CA ARG A 12 4.75 11.43 -5.26
C ARG A 12 5.67 11.73 -4.07
N GLN A 13 5.22 12.39 -3.01
CA GLN A 13 6.06 12.66 -1.83
C GLN A 13 6.17 11.47 -0.87
N LEU A 14 5.09 10.69 -0.70
CA LEU A 14 5.15 9.38 -0.05
C LEU A 14 6.05 8.44 -0.87
N ALA A 15 5.85 8.35 -2.19
CA ALA A 15 6.73 7.66 -3.13
C ALA A 15 8.18 8.18 -3.09
N ALA A 16 8.42 9.48 -2.93
CA ALA A 16 9.76 10.07 -2.88
C ALA A 16 10.50 9.75 -1.57
N ARG A 17 9.79 9.55 -0.45
CA ARG A 17 10.39 8.95 0.76
C ARG A 17 10.73 7.47 0.53
N PHE A 18 10.02 6.77 -0.34
CA PHE A 18 10.34 5.40 -0.78
C PHE A 18 11.49 5.33 -1.81
N VAL A 19 11.76 6.40 -2.56
CA VAL A 19 12.96 6.49 -3.43
C VAL A 19 14.26 6.63 -2.64
N ALA A 20 14.20 7.07 -1.37
CA ALA A 20 15.34 7.07 -0.46
C ALA A 20 15.54 5.72 0.27
N ALA A 21 14.59 4.79 0.12
CA ALA A 21 14.75 3.43 0.63
C ALA A 21 15.81 2.72 -0.22
N LEU A 22 16.74 2.03 0.45
CA LEU A 22 17.74 1.24 -0.25
C LEU A 22 17.01 0.23 -1.15
N PRO A 23 17.57 -0.18 -2.31
CA PRO A 23 16.91 -1.08 -3.28
C PRO A 23 16.35 -2.38 -2.66
N SER A 24 16.85 -2.79 -1.50
CA SER A 24 16.39 -3.97 -0.74
C SER A 24 15.05 -3.80 -0.02
N GLN A 25 14.50 -2.60 0.08
CA GLN A 25 13.32 -2.28 0.90
C GLN A 25 12.04 -2.07 0.08
N LEU A 26 12.16 -2.03 -1.25
CA LEU A 26 11.04 -1.94 -2.18
C LEU A 26 10.90 -3.28 -2.91
N HIS A 27 9.89 -4.06 -2.54
CA HIS A 27 9.64 -5.37 -3.15
C HIS A 27 8.56 -5.23 -4.19
N ARG A 28 8.94 -5.40 -5.46
CA ARG A 28 8.01 -5.42 -6.60
C ARG A 28 7.50 -6.84 -6.82
N ILE A 29 6.19 -7.03 -6.78
CA ILE A 29 5.55 -8.34 -6.95
C ILE A 29 4.71 -8.30 -8.22
N LYS A 30 4.94 -9.24 -9.14
CA LYS A 30 4.16 -9.33 -10.37
C LYS A 30 2.77 -9.86 -10.03
N ALA A 31 1.73 -9.17 -10.49
CA ALA A 31 0.34 -9.60 -10.35
C ALA A 31 -0.42 -9.36 -11.67
N PHE A 32 -1.51 -10.09 -11.87
CA PHE A 32 -2.33 -10.00 -13.08
C PHE A 32 -1.48 -10.18 -14.38
N GLN A 33 -1.85 -9.49 -15.46
CA GLN A 33 -1.15 -9.59 -16.75
C GLN A 33 -0.01 -8.58 -16.87
N ASP A 34 -0.19 -7.36 -16.38
CA ASP A 34 0.70 -6.22 -16.58
C ASP A 34 0.90 -5.32 -15.35
N ASN A 35 0.30 -5.67 -14.20
CA ASN A 35 0.38 -4.82 -13.01
C ASN A 35 1.43 -5.32 -11.99
N TYR A 36 1.85 -4.41 -11.11
CA TYR A 36 2.75 -4.73 -10.01
C TYR A 36 2.16 -4.25 -8.71
N LEU A 37 2.16 -5.14 -7.72
CA LEU A 37 1.87 -4.80 -6.34
C LEU A 37 3.20 -4.52 -5.63
N TRP A 38 3.16 -3.68 -4.60
CA TRP A 38 4.38 -3.22 -3.93
C TRP A 38 4.31 -3.47 -2.43
N ILE A 39 5.41 -3.99 -1.88
CA ILE A 39 5.65 -4.02 -0.44
C ILE A 39 6.80 -3.07 -0.11
N LEU A 40 6.58 -2.26 0.91
CA LEU A 40 7.48 -1.25 1.44
C LEU A 40 7.93 -1.69 2.82
N GLN A 41 9.16 -2.18 2.90
CA GLN A 41 9.72 -2.68 4.15
C GLN A 41 10.34 -1.55 4.96
N ASP A 42 10.09 -1.54 6.27
CA ASP A 42 10.81 -0.71 7.21
C ASP A 42 12.31 -1.11 7.25
N PRO A 43 13.24 -0.18 7.00
CA PRO A 43 14.68 -0.46 7.05
C PRO A 43 15.17 -1.08 8.36
N ALA A 44 14.50 -0.79 9.47
CA ALA A 44 14.94 -1.17 10.81
C ALA A 44 14.22 -2.42 11.37
N SER A 45 13.24 -2.98 10.65
CA SER A 45 12.44 -4.10 11.15
C SER A 45 11.94 -5.04 10.03
N SER A 46 11.25 -6.11 10.42
CA SER A 46 10.53 -6.98 9.49
C SER A 46 9.17 -6.41 9.08
N ARG A 47 8.81 -5.22 9.57
CA ARG A 47 7.48 -4.65 9.34
C ARG A 47 7.40 -4.03 7.96
N CYS A 48 6.22 -4.06 7.35
CA CYS A 48 6.03 -3.53 6.02
C CYS A 48 4.64 -2.93 5.80
N TRP A 49 4.56 -2.10 4.76
CA TRP A 49 3.33 -1.54 4.21
C TRP A 49 3.10 -2.10 2.81
N VAL A 50 1.84 -2.31 2.47
CA VAL A 50 1.44 -2.76 1.14
C VAL A 50 0.82 -1.59 0.39
N VAL A 51 1.20 -1.40 -0.87
CA VAL A 51 0.60 -0.38 -1.73
C VAL A 51 -0.31 -1.06 -2.74
N ASP A 52 -1.54 -0.56 -2.83
CA ASP A 52 -2.54 -0.96 -3.80
C ASP A 52 -2.73 -2.48 -3.93
N PRO A 53 -3.08 -3.21 -2.85
CA PRO A 53 -3.26 -4.67 -2.91
C PRO A 53 -4.51 -5.05 -3.71
N GLY A 54 -4.37 -5.16 -5.03
CA GLY A 54 -5.40 -5.74 -5.90
C GLY A 54 -5.69 -7.21 -5.63
N ASP A 55 -4.69 -7.95 -5.14
CA ASP A 55 -4.78 -9.38 -4.81
C ASP A 55 -4.07 -9.67 -3.49
N ALA A 56 -4.84 -10.11 -2.49
CA ALA A 56 -4.33 -10.41 -1.16
C ALA A 56 -3.42 -11.64 -1.13
N ALA A 57 -3.71 -12.66 -1.93
CA ALA A 57 -2.99 -13.94 -1.87
C ALA A 57 -1.53 -13.74 -2.30
N VAL A 58 -1.33 -13.00 -3.39
CA VAL A 58 -0.01 -12.65 -3.92
C VAL A 58 0.81 -11.84 -2.91
N ILE A 59 0.17 -10.93 -2.18
CA ILE A 59 0.82 -10.12 -1.14
C ILE A 59 1.21 -10.97 0.07
N VAL A 60 0.30 -11.81 0.56
CA VAL A 60 0.55 -12.68 1.72
C VAL A 60 1.70 -13.64 1.43
N GLU A 61 1.66 -14.32 0.28
CA GLU A 61 2.73 -15.25 -0.13
C GLU A 61 4.10 -14.55 -0.17
N ALA A 62 4.15 -13.35 -0.75
CA ALA A 62 5.38 -12.58 -0.82
C ALA A 62 5.89 -12.09 0.54
N ALA A 63 4.98 -11.70 1.44
CA ALA A 63 5.33 -11.28 2.80
C ALA A 63 5.85 -12.46 3.62
N GLU A 64 5.17 -13.61 3.58
CA GLU A 64 5.55 -14.84 4.28
C GLU A 64 6.92 -15.36 3.80
N ALA A 65 7.13 -15.42 2.48
CA ALA A 65 8.40 -15.85 1.89
C ALA A 65 9.61 -14.99 2.32
N LYS A 66 9.35 -13.74 2.74
CA LYS A 66 10.36 -12.78 3.20
C LYS A 66 10.37 -12.60 4.71
N ALA A 67 9.55 -13.35 5.45
CA ALA A 67 9.33 -13.17 6.88
C ALA A 67 8.97 -11.71 7.27
N LEU A 68 8.13 -11.07 6.45
CA LEU A 68 7.66 -9.71 6.68
C LEU A 68 6.31 -9.70 7.42
N GLU A 69 6.15 -8.68 8.25
CA GLU A 69 4.94 -8.44 9.02
C GLU A 69 4.18 -7.23 8.43
N ILE A 70 3.03 -7.47 7.80
CA ILE A 70 2.21 -6.41 7.18
C ILE A 70 1.52 -5.59 8.27
N ASP A 71 1.83 -4.31 8.38
CA ASP A 71 1.23 -3.37 9.33
C ASP A 71 0.03 -2.62 8.78
N GLY A 72 0.00 -2.42 7.46
CA GLY A 72 -0.99 -1.57 6.86
C GLY A 72 -0.93 -1.49 5.35
N ILE A 73 -1.91 -0.77 4.82
CA ILE A 73 -2.23 -0.63 3.41
C ILE A 73 -2.25 0.85 3.05
N LEU A 74 -1.66 1.19 1.91
CA LEU A 74 -1.74 2.50 1.26
C LEU A 74 -2.50 2.32 -0.06
N LEU A 75 -3.61 3.04 -0.22
CA LEU A 75 -4.41 3.07 -1.44
C LEU A 75 -4.16 4.38 -2.19
N THR A 76 -3.82 4.29 -3.48
CA THR A 76 -3.57 5.47 -4.32
C THR A 76 -4.84 5.95 -5.01
N HIS A 77 -5.74 5.04 -5.38
CA HIS A 77 -7.03 5.34 -6.01
C HIS A 77 -7.99 4.14 -5.89
N HIS A 78 -9.22 4.29 -6.39
CA HIS A 78 -10.34 3.40 -6.11
C HIS A 78 -10.55 2.24 -7.10
N HIS A 79 -9.67 2.05 -8.10
CA HIS A 79 -9.91 0.99 -9.08
C HIS A 79 -9.82 -0.40 -8.41
N PRO A 80 -10.64 -1.38 -8.84
CA PRO A 80 -10.71 -2.69 -8.20
C PRO A 80 -9.37 -3.44 -8.16
N ASP A 81 -8.54 -3.30 -9.18
CA ASP A 81 -7.21 -3.91 -9.26
C ASP A 81 -6.17 -3.27 -8.32
N HIS A 82 -6.55 -2.21 -7.58
CA HIS A 82 -5.73 -1.56 -6.57
C HIS A 82 -6.24 -1.76 -5.13
N GLN A 83 -7.53 -2.04 -4.94
CA GLN A 83 -8.11 -2.24 -3.58
C GLN A 83 -8.89 -3.56 -3.41
N GLY A 84 -8.94 -4.40 -4.44
CA GLY A 84 -9.72 -5.64 -4.46
C GLY A 84 -9.30 -6.68 -3.42
N GLY A 85 -8.04 -6.62 -2.94
CA GLY A 85 -7.51 -7.50 -1.90
C GLY A 85 -7.63 -6.96 -0.48
N VAL A 86 -8.18 -5.75 -0.27
CA VAL A 86 -8.17 -5.09 1.05
C VAL A 86 -8.94 -5.90 2.10
N ASP A 87 -10.19 -6.29 1.81
CA ASP A 87 -11.03 -7.07 2.74
C ASP A 87 -10.37 -8.41 3.12
N ALA A 88 -9.78 -9.09 2.14
CA ALA A 88 -9.10 -10.36 2.37
C ALA A 88 -7.84 -10.20 3.23
N LEU A 89 -7.07 -9.12 3.05
CA LEU A 89 -5.92 -8.80 3.92
C LEU A 89 -6.35 -8.46 5.35
N ILE A 90 -7.45 -7.72 5.51
CA ILE A 90 -8.02 -7.42 6.84
C ILE A 90 -8.40 -8.73 7.54
N ALA A 91 -9.11 -9.63 6.85
CA ALA A 91 -9.51 -10.92 7.41
C ALA A 91 -8.29 -11.80 7.75
N TRP A 92 -7.29 -11.87 6.88
CA TRP A 92 -6.03 -12.59 7.12
C TRP A 92 -5.29 -12.06 8.36
N ALA A 93 -5.20 -10.74 8.52
CA ALA A 93 -4.56 -10.13 9.69
C ALA A 93 -5.38 -10.37 10.98
N ALA A 94 -6.70 -10.27 10.90
CA ALA A 94 -7.60 -10.54 12.03
C ALA A 94 -7.50 -12.00 12.51
N GLY A 95 -7.31 -12.96 11.60
CA GLY A 95 -7.05 -14.37 11.94
C GLY A 95 -5.76 -14.57 12.75
N GLN A 96 -4.84 -13.61 12.70
CA GLN A 96 -3.61 -13.58 13.50
C GLN A 96 -3.73 -12.66 14.73
N GLY A 97 -4.93 -12.17 15.05
CA GLY A 97 -5.15 -11.21 16.14
C GLY A 97 -4.59 -9.81 15.88
N ARG A 98 -4.32 -9.46 14.62
CA ARG A 98 -3.74 -8.18 14.21
C ARG A 98 -4.79 -7.33 13.50
N ARG A 99 -4.59 -6.00 13.52
CA ARG A 99 -5.42 -5.04 12.79
C ARG A 99 -4.55 -4.21 11.88
N LEU A 100 -4.92 -4.12 10.61
CA LEU A 100 -4.21 -3.31 9.63
C LEU A 100 -4.63 -1.84 9.73
N LYS A 101 -3.66 -0.94 9.56
CA LYS A 101 -3.92 0.48 9.29
C LYS A 101 -4.16 0.65 7.79
N ILE A 102 -5.13 1.47 7.41
CA ILE A 102 -5.45 1.69 6.00
C ILE A 102 -5.51 3.19 5.78
N TYR A 103 -4.77 3.67 4.79
CA TYR A 103 -4.79 5.07 4.37
C TYR A 103 -5.06 5.16 2.88
N GLY A 104 -5.77 6.20 2.48
CA GLY A 104 -6.06 6.48 1.07
C GLY A 104 -6.54 7.92 0.86
N PRO A 105 -6.75 8.35 -0.39
CA PRO A 105 -7.24 9.70 -0.67
C PRO A 105 -8.67 9.91 -0.13
N GLN A 106 -9.05 11.17 0.06
CA GLN A 106 -10.43 11.56 0.37
C GLN A 106 -11.34 11.32 -0.85
N ASP A 107 -11.80 10.09 -1.04
CA ASP A 107 -12.73 9.67 -2.10
C ASP A 107 -13.68 8.61 -1.52
N ALA A 108 -14.98 8.82 -1.66
CA ALA A 108 -16.01 7.94 -1.11
C ALA A 108 -15.99 6.52 -1.71
N ARG A 109 -15.24 6.30 -2.80
CA ARG A 109 -15.05 5.00 -3.44
C ARG A 109 -13.84 4.24 -2.90
N ILE A 110 -12.99 4.88 -2.10
CA ILE A 110 -11.92 4.20 -1.37
C ILE A 110 -12.55 3.33 -0.28
N HIS A 111 -11.90 2.22 0.01
CA HIS A 111 -12.29 1.30 1.07
C HIS A 111 -12.71 2.05 2.36
N HIS A 112 -13.87 1.70 2.90
CA HIS A 112 -14.53 2.48 3.95
C HIS A 112 -13.76 2.54 5.28
N ASP A 113 -12.91 1.54 5.56
CA ASP A 113 -12.02 1.54 6.72
C ASP A 113 -10.77 2.43 6.55
N ALA A 114 -10.55 2.99 5.36
CA ALA A 114 -9.40 3.85 5.11
C ALA A 114 -9.55 5.19 5.82
N VAL A 115 -8.52 5.59 6.55
CA VAL A 115 -8.38 6.96 7.03
C VAL A 115 -7.93 7.81 5.85
N ALA A 116 -8.71 8.86 5.56
CA ALA A 116 -8.36 9.79 4.51
C ALA A 116 -7.03 10.49 4.82
N ALA A 117 -6.15 10.52 3.84
CA ALA A 117 -4.87 11.21 3.89
C ALA A 117 -4.75 12.12 2.65
N GLY A 118 -4.23 13.32 2.86
CA GLY A 118 -4.07 14.36 1.86
C GLY A 118 -2.65 14.92 1.80
N GLU A 119 -2.49 15.95 0.97
CA GLU A 119 -1.19 16.59 0.78
C GLU A 119 -0.65 17.20 2.07
N GLY A 120 0.61 16.89 2.40
CA GLY A 120 1.27 17.39 3.59
C GLY A 120 1.08 16.54 4.86
N ASP A 121 0.17 15.56 4.82
CA ASP A 121 -0.03 14.65 5.96
C ASP A 121 1.19 13.75 6.19
N ARG A 122 1.43 13.41 7.46
CA ARG A 122 2.50 12.50 7.89
C ARG A 122 1.87 11.30 8.59
N LEU A 123 2.16 10.11 8.06
CA LEU A 123 1.69 8.81 8.55
C LEU A 123 2.74 8.14 9.45
#